data_AF-A0A4R9B008-F1
#
_entry.id   AF-A0A4R9B008-F1
#
_cell.length_a   1.000
_cell.length_b   1.000
_cell.length_c   1.000
_cell.angle_alpha   90.00
_cell.angle_beta   90.00
_cell.angle_gamma   90.00
#
_symmetry.space_group_name_H-M   'P 1'
#
loop_
_entity.id
_entity.type
_entity.pdbx_description
1 polymer ?
#
loop_
_entity_poly.entity_id
_entity_poly.type
_entity_poly.pdbx_seq_one_letter_code
_entity_poly.pdbx_strand_id
1 'polypeptide(L)'
;MTDNHPELSGYEPNDNYRPLRGKHFATVMRVVVVFGLIALVVPGVLTTVRVASDTAANTCATAVVQYYPSAVDFDARFDLAGPGGFGWQCYAIDDNERATFVTPLGIIPSAPRQLSPGTPT
;
A
#
# COMPACT_ATOMS: atom_id res chain seq x y z
N MET A 1 -12.68 -40.56 45.51
CA MET A 1 -13.43 -39.43 46.07
C MET A 1 -13.69 -38.49 44.91
N THR A 2 -14.94 -38.44 44.45
CA THR A 2 -15.36 -37.58 43.33
C THR A 2 -15.80 -36.27 43.97
N ASP A 3 -15.05 -35.20 43.72
CA ASP A 3 -15.42 -33.85 44.12
C ASP A 3 -16.74 -33.49 43.43
N ASN A 4 -17.82 -33.58 44.19
CA ASN A 4 -19.15 -33.17 43.78
C ASN A 4 -19.23 -31.68 44.09
N HIS A 5 -19.22 -30.85 43.05
CA HIS A 5 -19.31 -29.39 43.13
C HIS A 5 -20.78 -28.95 42.92
N PRO A 6 -21.61 -28.87 43.97
CA PRO A 6 -23.03 -28.52 43.87
C PRO A 6 -23.25 -27.10 43.31
N GLU A 7 -22.27 -26.21 43.43
CA GLU A 7 -22.26 -24.87 42.82
C GLU A 7 -22.30 -24.88 41.27
N LEU A 8 -21.98 -26.00 40.64
CA LEU A 8 -22.04 -26.17 39.18
C LEU A 8 -23.25 -26.98 38.71
N SER A 9 -24.04 -27.55 39.61
CA SER A 9 -25.18 -28.44 39.27
C SER A 9 -26.38 -27.72 38.66
N GLY A 10 -26.45 -26.39 38.76
CA GLY A 10 -27.43 -25.54 38.09
C GLY A 10 -26.84 -24.69 36.97
N TYR A 11 -25.54 -24.81 36.69
CA TYR A 11 -24.91 -24.14 35.56
C TYR A 11 -25.11 -25.01 34.32
N GLU A 12 -26.24 -24.84 33.64
CA GLU A 12 -26.35 -25.26 32.25
C GLU A 12 -25.36 -24.38 31.48
N PRO A 13 -24.24 -24.93 30.94
CA PRO A 13 -23.37 -24.12 30.11
C PRO A 13 -24.25 -23.60 28.99
N ASN A 14 -24.40 -22.28 28.96
CA ASN A 14 -25.20 -21.60 27.96
C ASN A 14 -24.39 -21.61 26.63
N ASP A 15 -23.98 -22.81 26.21
CA ASP A 15 -23.44 -23.13 24.88
C ASP A 15 -24.48 -22.78 23.82
N ASN A 16 -25.74 -22.67 24.26
CA ASN A 16 -26.83 -22.01 23.58
C ASN A 16 -26.80 -20.49 23.85
N TYR A 17 -25.66 -19.84 23.63
CA TYR A 17 -25.56 -18.41 23.36
C TYR A 17 -26.21 -18.14 21.99
N ARG A 18 -27.48 -18.55 21.86
CA ARG A 18 -28.36 -18.23 20.75
C ARG A 18 -28.34 -16.71 20.71
N PRO A 19 -27.72 -16.09 19.69
CA PRO A 19 -27.67 -14.65 19.66
C PRO A 19 -29.11 -14.16 19.73
N LEU A 20 -29.45 -13.37 20.75
CA LEU A 20 -30.77 -12.73 20.91
C LEU A 20 -31.12 -11.82 19.71
N ARG A 21 -30.20 -11.66 18.76
CA ARG A 21 -30.39 -11.03 17.46
C ARG A 21 -30.68 -12.08 16.40
N GLY A 22 -31.86 -11.98 15.78
CA GLY A 22 -32.23 -12.79 14.61
C GLY A 22 -31.16 -12.73 13.51
N LYS A 23 -31.10 -13.79 12.68
CA LYS A 23 -30.05 -14.01 11.67
C LYS A 23 -29.78 -12.78 10.78
N HIS A 24 -30.82 -12.00 10.47
CA HIS A 24 -30.73 -10.73 9.74
C HIS A 24 -29.92 -9.65 10.49
N PHE A 25 -30.12 -9.47 11.79
CA PHE A 25 -29.39 -8.49 12.58
C PHE A 25 -27.91 -8.82 12.68
N ALA A 26 -27.55 -10.11 12.76
CA ALA A 26 -26.15 -10.54 12.74
C ALA A 26 -25.47 -10.21 11.40
N THR A 27 -26.17 -10.43 10.28
CA THR A 27 -25.65 -10.07 8.95
C THR A 27 -25.49 -8.56 8.79
N VAL A 28 -26.49 -7.75 9.21
CA VAL A 28 -26.40 -6.28 9.15
C VAL A 28 -25.23 -5.78 9.98
N MET A 29 -25.07 -6.29 11.21
CA MET A 29 -23.94 -5.94 12.06
C MET A 29 -22.59 -6.28 11.40
N ARG A 30 -22.48 -7.44 10.76
CA ARG A 30 -21.26 -7.85 10.04
C ARG A 30 -20.95 -6.92 8.87
N VAL A 31 -21.96 -6.54 8.08
CA VAL A 31 -21.81 -5.60 6.96
C VAL A 31 -21.34 -4.24 7.46
N VAL A 32 -21.97 -3.71 8.52
CA VAL A 32 -21.58 -2.42 9.12
C VAL A 32 -20.13 -2.45 9.62
N VAL A 33 -19.72 -3.52 10.28
CA VAL A 33 -18.32 -3.68 10.75
C VAL A 33 -17.36 -3.71 9.56
N VAL A 34 -17.65 -4.48 8.51
CA VAL A 34 -16.79 -4.53 7.32
C VAL A 34 -16.69 -3.17 6.65
N PHE A 35 -17.79 -2.45 6.50
CA PHE A 35 -17.77 -1.08 5.96
C PHE A 35 -16.97 -0.12 6.85
N GLY A 36 -17.13 -0.19 8.17
CA GLY A 36 -16.34 0.60 9.11
C GLY A 36 -14.84 0.33 9.00
N LEU A 37 -14.45 -0.93 8.85
CA LEU A 37 -13.04 -1.30 8.62
C LEU A 37 -12.52 -0.78 7.28
N ILE A 38 -13.30 -0.90 6.21
CA ILE A 38 -12.92 -0.35 4.90
C ILE A 38 -12.75 1.17 5.01
N ALA A 39 -13.70 1.87 5.62
CA ALA A 39 -13.64 3.32 5.81
C ALA A 39 -12.43 3.76 6.65
N LEU A 40 -11.97 2.93 7.58
CA LEU A 40 -10.78 3.19 8.40
C LEU A 40 -9.47 2.91 7.65
N VAL A 41 -9.42 1.87 6.82
CA VAL A 41 -8.20 1.43 6.13
C VAL A 41 -7.95 2.20 4.84
N VAL A 42 -9.00 2.44 4.04
CA VAL A 42 -8.92 3.12 2.73
C VAL A 42 -8.17 4.45 2.78
N PRO A 43 -8.43 5.39 3.71
CA PRO A 43 -7.69 6.65 3.75
C PRO A 43 -6.19 6.42 4.05
N GLY A 44 -5.84 5.43 4.88
CA GLY A 44 -4.44 5.09 5.17
C GLY A 44 -3.70 4.52 3.95
N VAL A 45 -4.37 3.68 3.16
CA VAL A 45 -3.79 3.14 1.92
C VAL A 45 -3.67 4.25 0.86
N LEU A 46 -4.69 5.10 0.72
CA LEU A 46 -4.66 6.21 -0.24
C LEU A 46 -3.53 7.20 0.08
N THR A 47 -3.34 7.56 1.36
CA THR A 47 -2.27 8.48 1.75
C THR A 47 -0.90 7.88 1.51
N THR A 48 -0.68 6.61 1.87
CA THR A 48 0.60 5.93 1.66
C THR A 48 0.95 5.80 0.17
N VAL A 49 0.00 5.40 -0.68
CA VAL A 49 0.21 5.32 -2.14
C VAL A 49 0.51 6.70 -2.73
N ARG A 50 -0.17 7.75 -2.26
CA ARG A 50 0.06 9.10 -2.74
C ARG A 50 1.45 9.61 -2.38
N VAL A 51 1.88 9.42 -1.13
CA VAL A 51 3.25 9.77 -0.70
C VAL A 51 4.30 8.99 -1.48
N ALA A 52 4.08 7.71 -1.75
CA ALA A 52 4.98 6.90 -2.57
C ALA A 52 5.06 7.45 -4.02
N SER A 53 3.93 7.82 -4.61
CA SER A 53 3.86 8.40 -5.96
C SER A 53 4.61 9.73 -6.05
N ASP A 54 4.38 10.64 -5.10
CA ASP A 54 5.04 11.94 -5.05
C ASP A 54 6.55 11.80 -4.85
N THR A 55 6.97 10.82 -4.04
CA THR A 55 8.39 10.51 -3.82
C THR A 55 9.03 9.92 -5.07
N ALA A 56 8.34 9.02 -5.77
CA ALA A 56 8.79 8.45 -7.04
C ALA A 56 8.91 9.51 -8.15
N ALA A 57 7.96 10.43 -8.23
CA ALA A 57 8.00 11.55 -9.18
C ALA A 57 9.21 12.47 -8.91
N ASN A 58 9.41 12.89 -7.66
CA ASN A 58 10.52 13.78 -7.30
C ASN A 58 11.89 13.15 -7.56
N THR A 59 12.03 11.85 -7.29
CA THR A 59 13.28 11.11 -7.53
C THR A 59 13.53 10.90 -9.02
N CYS A 60 12.48 10.57 -9.78
CA CYS A 60 12.56 10.44 -11.23
C CYS A 60 12.97 11.77 -11.89
N ALA A 61 12.38 12.90 -11.48
CA ALA A 61 12.75 14.22 -11.97
C ALA A 61 14.26 14.50 -11.82
N THR A 62 14.84 14.18 -10.66
CA THR A 62 16.29 14.36 -10.44
C THR A 62 17.15 13.41 -11.26
N ALA A 63 16.71 12.16 -11.46
CA ALA A 63 17.44 11.17 -12.24
C ALA A 63 17.41 11.49 -13.74
N VAL A 64 16.26 11.94 -14.26
CA VAL A 64 16.10 12.31 -15.68
C VAL A 64 17.00 13.49 -16.03
N VAL A 65 17.03 14.54 -15.21
CA VAL A 65 17.94 15.68 -15.41
C VAL A 65 19.41 15.25 -15.48
N GLN A 66 19.79 14.22 -14.73
CA GLN A 66 21.18 13.74 -14.69
C GLN A 66 21.54 12.82 -15.86
N TYR A 67 20.67 11.87 -16.20
CA TYR A 67 20.97 10.83 -17.19
C TYR A 67 20.47 11.17 -18.61
N TYR A 68 19.40 11.95 -18.71
CA TYR A 68 18.73 12.32 -19.96
C TYR A 68 18.34 13.82 -19.95
N PRO A 69 19.32 14.74 -20.01
CA PRO A 69 19.05 16.18 -19.94
C PRO A 69 18.28 16.74 -21.14
N SER A 70 18.15 15.96 -22.23
CA SER A 70 17.35 16.29 -23.40
C SER A 70 15.88 15.84 -23.29
N ALA A 71 15.49 15.15 -22.21
CA ALA A 71 14.11 14.74 -22.01
C ALA A 71 13.21 15.96 -21.77
N VAL A 72 12.06 15.99 -22.42
CA VAL A 72 11.06 17.07 -22.29
C VAL A 72 10.12 16.83 -21.11
N ASP A 73 9.90 15.57 -20.74
CA ASP A 73 9.03 15.21 -19.62
C ASP A 73 9.50 13.90 -18.93
N PHE A 74 8.91 13.57 -17.79
CA PHE A 74 9.21 12.37 -17.02
C PHE A 74 7.93 11.72 -16.50
N ASP A 75 7.94 10.40 -16.39
CA ASP A 75 6.81 9.65 -15.84
C ASP A 75 7.28 8.59 -14.83
N ALA A 76 6.71 8.67 -13.63
CA ALA A 76 6.98 7.74 -12.54
C ALA A 76 5.73 6.90 -12.29
N ARG A 77 5.78 5.63 -12.69
CA ARG A 77 4.62 4.72 -12.59
C ARG A 77 4.97 3.46 -11.80
N PHE A 78 3.99 2.98 -11.05
CA PHE A 78 4.10 1.69 -10.39
C PHE A 78 3.78 0.60 -11.40
N ASP A 79 4.75 -0.27 -11.66
CA ASP A 79 4.62 -1.33 -12.64
C ASP A 79 5.02 -2.67 -12.00
N LEU A 80 4.10 -3.63 -12.14
CA LEU A 80 4.20 -4.96 -11.55
C LEU A 80 5.07 -5.90 -12.40
N ALA A 81 5.27 -5.58 -13.68
CA ALA A 81 5.97 -6.43 -14.65
C ALA A 81 6.87 -5.66 -15.63
N GLY A 82 7.23 -4.41 -15.34
CA GLY A 82 8.09 -3.62 -16.23
C GLY A 82 9.57 -4.03 -16.20
N PRO A 83 10.43 -3.41 -17.03
CA PRO A 83 11.84 -3.77 -17.23
C PRO A 83 12.69 -3.88 -15.95
N GLY A 84 12.32 -3.11 -14.92
CA GLY A 84 12.97 -3.08 -13.63
C GLY A 84 12.50 -4.12 -12.60
N GLY A 85 11.51 -4.96 -12.95
CA GLY A 85 10.82 -5.85 -12.02
C GLY A 85 9.67 -5.18 -11.28
N PHE A 86 9.18 -5.83 -10.21
CA PHE A 86 8.06 -5.34 -9.41
C PHE A 86 8.44 -4.07 -8.64
N GLY A 87 7.81 -2.94 -8.95
CA GLY A 87 8.00 -1.69 -8.20
C GLY A 87 7.74 -0.42 -9.00
N TRP A 88 8.14 0.70 -8.42
CA TRP A 88 8.15 1.99 -9.10
C TRP A 88 9.24 2.03 -10.16
N GLN A 89 8.88 2.52 -11.34
CA GLN A 89 9.76 2.62 -12.49
C GLN A 89 9.72 4.04 -13.03
N CYS A 90 10.90 4.58 -13.34
CA CYS A 90 11.07 5.92 -13.89
C CYS A 90 11.32 5.83 -15.40
N TYR A 91 10.52 6.58 -16.14
CA TYR A 91 10.61 6.71 -17.59
C TYR A 91 10.90 8.17 -17.94
N ALA A 92 11.85 8.39 -18.83
CA ALA A 92 12.09 9.70 -19.46
C ALA A 92 11.28 9.77 -20.75
N ILE A 93 10.62 10.90 -20.99
CA ILE A 93 9.85 11.16 -22.21
C ILE A 93 10.65 12.14 -23.06
N ASP A 94 10.99 11.70 -24.28
CA ASP A 94 11.70 12.50 -25.26
C ASP A 94 10.71 13.27 -26.17
N ASP A 95 11.22 14.16 -27.04
CA ASP A 95 10.43 15.04 -27.93
C ASP A 95 9.54 14.27 -28.92
N ASN A 96 9.86 12.99 -29.14
CA ASN A 96 9.06 12.06 -29.94
C ASN A 96 7.99 11.30 -29.11
N GLU A 97 7.65 11.79 -27.91
CA GLU A 97 6.74 11.16 -26.93
C GLU A 97 7.14 9.72 -26.53
N ARG A 98 8.40 9.37 -26.74
CA ARG A 98 8.89 8.01 -26.50
C ARG A 98 9.34 7.85 -25.06
N ALA A 99 8.63 7.01 -24.31
CA ALA A 99 9.01 6.64 -22.95
C ALA A 99 10.21 5.68 -22.95
N THR A 100 11.34 6.13 -22.42
CA THR A 100 12.56 5.33 -22.26
C THR A 100 12.76 4.99 -20.79
N PHE A 101 12.96 3.71 -20.49
CA PHE A 101 13.23 3.26 -19.12
C PHE A 101 14.58 3.81 -18.65
N VAL A 102 14.57 4.53 -17.52
CA VAL A 102 15.79 5.13 -16.95
C VAL A 102 16.34 4.22 -15.86
N THR A 103 15.54 3.96 -14.83
CA THR A 103 16.01 3.24 -13.64
C THR A 103 14.84 2.66 -12.83
N PRO A 104 15.03 1.50 -12.19
CA PRO A 104 14.06 0.98 -11.22
C PRO A 104 14.21 1.69 -9.87
N LEU A 105 13.10 2.18 -9.31
CA LEU A 105 13.06 2.79 -7.98
C LEU A 105 12.71 1.77 -6.89
N GLY A 106 12.20 0.60 -7.28
CA GLY A 106 11.80 -0.47 -6.37
C GLY A 106 10.44 -0.23 -5.71
N ILE A 107 10.10 -1.07 -4.71
CA ILE A 107 8.78 -1.05 -4.06
C ILE A 107 8.57 0.21 -3.22
N ILE A 108 9.62 0.64 -2.53
CA ILE A 108 9.61 1.83 -1.68
C ILE A 108 10.56 2.85 -2.32
N PRO A 109 10.04 3.89 -2.99
CA PRO A 109 10.89 4.91 -3.59
C PRO A 109 11.63 5.65 -2.47
N SER A 110 12.96 5.64 -2.49
CA SER A 110 13.78 6.38 -1.53
C SER A 110 13.88 7.83 -1.95
N ALA A 111 13.93 8.78 -0.99
CA ALA A 111 14.14 10.19 -1.27
C ALA A 111 15.31 10.43 -2.25
N PRO A 112 15.25 11.50 -3.09
CA PRO A 112 16.30 11.78 -4.06
C PRO A 112 17.62 11.92 -3.33
N ARG A 113 18.57 11.01 -3.59
CA ARG A 113 19.92 11.20 -3.11
C ARG A 113 20.53 12.31 -3.95
N GLN A 114 20.69 13.50 -3.38
CA GLN A 114 21.60 14.49 -3.93
C GLN A 114 23.00 13.86 -3.86
N LEU A 115 23.49 13.28 -4.96
CA LEU A 115 24.93 13.06 -5.07
C LEU A 115 25.57 14.44 -5.06
N SER A 116 26.40 14.69 -4.05
CA SER A 116 27.20 15.91 -3.99
C SER A 116 27.96 16.05 -5.32
N PRO A 117 27.86 17.20 -6.01
CA PRO A 117 28.55 17.39 -7.28
C PRO A 117 30.05 17.43 -7.02
N GLY A 118 30.71 16.28 -7.13
CA GLY A 118 32.15 16.18 -6.90
C GLY A 118 32.61 14.81 -6.45
N THR A 119 32.51 13.79 -7.31
CA THR A 119 33.53 12.74 -7.34
C THR A 119 33.67 12.23 -8.77
N PRO A 120 34.62 12.76 -9.55
CA PRO A 120 35.06 12.11 -10.77
C PRO A 120 35.72 10.77 -10.38
N THR A 121 35.29 9.68 -10.99
CA THR A 121 36.06 8.43 -11.08
C THR A 121 36.89 8.45 -12.35
#